data_AF-A0A7X7RIZ9-F1
#
_entry.id   AF-A0A7X7RIZ9-F1
#
_cell.length_a   1.000
_cell.length_b   1.000
_cell.length_c   1.000
_cell.angle_alpha   90.00
_cell.angle_beta   90.00
_cell.angle_gamma   90.00
#
_symmetry.space_group_name_H-M   'P 1'
#
loop_
_entity.id
_entity.type
_entity.pdbx_description
1 polymer ?
#
loop_
_entity_poly.entity_id
_entity_poly.type
_entity_poly.pdbx_seq_one_letter_code
_entity_poly.pdbx_strand_id
1 'polypeptide(L)' 'MNTALLQLAELSRLYGSDPDYVFLGGGNTSVKIGNVMYIKPSGAALATIQP' A
#
# COMPACT_ATOMS: atom_id res chain seq x y z
N MET A 1 3.25 14.35 8.22
CA MET A 1 2.74 13.26 7.36
C MET A 1 1.25 13.05 7.66
N ASN A 2 0.41 12.72 6.68
CA ASN A 2 -0.99 12.37 6.93
C ASN A 2 -1.07 10.98 7.59
N THR A 3 -1.78 10.86 8.72
CA THR A 3 -1.92 9.59 9.46
C THR A 3 -2.50 8.46 8.61
N ALA A 4 -3.47 8.77 7.73
CA ALA A 4 -4.07 7.77 6.86
C ALA A 4 -3.08 7.21 5.82
N LEU A 5 -2.12 8.01 5.36
CA LEU A 5 -1.08 7.54 4.44
C LEU A 5 -0.05 6.64 5.16
N LEU A 6 0.28 6.96 6.41
CA LEU A 6 1.11 6.09 7.24
C LEU A 6 0.43 4.73 7.49
N GLN A 7 -0.86 4.76 7.84
CA GLN A 7 -1.66 3.54 8.03
C GLN A 7 -1.80 2.73 6.73
N LEU A 8 -2.02 3.39 5.58
CA LEU A 8 -2.06 2.70 4.29
C LEU A 8 -0.73 2.02 3.97
N ALA A 9 0.40 2.69 4.24
CA ALA A 9 1.71 2.11 4.00
C ALA A 9 1.98 0.92 4.94
N GLU A 10 1.59 1.01 6.22
CA GLU A 10 1.66 -0.11 7.16
C GLU A 10 0.80 -1.31 6.72
N LEU A 11 -0.46 -1.07 6.34
CA LEU A 11 -1.36 -2.09 5.81
C LEU A 11 -0.80 -2.75 4.54
N SER A 12 -0.23 -1.94 3.65
CA SER A 12 0.42 -2.42 2.42
C SER A 12 1.58 -3.36 2.75
N ARG A 13 2.44 -2.99 3.72
CA ARG A 13 3.57 -3.84 4.10
C ARG A 13 3.12 -5.11 4.84
N LEU A 14 2.07 -5.04 5.65
CA LEU A 14 1.51 -6.20 6.34
C LEU A 14 1.10 -7.30 5.34
N TYR A 15 0.26 -6.99 4.36
CA TYR A 15 -0.16 -7.97 3.35
C TYR A 15 0.90 -8.22 2.28
N GLY A 16 1.69 -7.19 1.94
CA GLY A 16 2.73 -7.29 0.92
C GLY A 16 3.91 -8.17 1.31
N SER A 17 4.13 -8.38 2.60
CA SER A 17 5.22 -9.23 3.11
C SER A 17 4.81 -10.71 3.23
N ASP A 18 3.54 -11.02 3.00
CA ASP A 18 3.02 -12.38 3.10
C ASP A 18 2.72 -12.93 1.69
N PRO A 19 3.47 -13.97 1.24
CA PRO A 19 3.33 -14.53 -0.09
C PRO A 19 1.98 -15.22 -0.33
N ASP A 20 1.22 -15.55 0.73
CA ASP A 20 -0.13 -16.13 0.59
C ASP A 20 -1.14 -15.08 0.12
N TYR A 21 -0.87 -13.79 0.37
CA TYR A 21 -1.70 -12.67 -0.11
C TYR A 21 -1.16 -12.04 -1.39
N VAL A 22 0.16 -11.95 -1.54
CA VAL A 22 0.79 -11.25 -2.67
C VAL A 22 1.86 -12.13 -3.32
N PHE A 23 1.53 -12.68 -4.48
CA PHE A 23 2.47 -13.45 -5.29
C PHE A 23 3.23 -12.55 -6.28
N LEU A 24 4.54 -12.78 -6.43
CA LEU A 24 5.43 -12.10 -7.41
C LEU A 24 5.45 -10.56 -7.37
N GLY A 25 5.24 -9.96 -6.19
CA GLY A 25 5.34 -8.50 -6.01
C GLY A 25 4.15 -7.71 -6.57
N GLY A 26 3.03 -8.38 -6.83
CA GLY A 26 1.77 -7.77 -7.27
C GLY A 26 1.03 -6.96 -6.19
N GLY A 27 -0.28 -6.89 -6.34
CA GLY A 27 -1.18 -6.25 -5.38
C GLY A 27 -1.24 -4.72 -5.46
N ASN A 28 -2.37 -4.19 -5.01
CA ASN A 28 -2.67 -2.76 -4.91
C ASN A 28 -3.33 -2.44 -3.57
N THR A 29 -3.16 -1.19 -3.14
CA THR A 29 -3.82 -0.63 -1.96
C THR A 29 -4.16 0.82 -2.26
N SER A 30 -5.23 1.32 -1.66
CA SER A 30 -5.65 2.71 -1.80
C SER A 30 -6.30 3.24 -0.53
N VAL A 31 -6.27 4.56 -0.36
CA VAL A 31 -7.00 5.25 0.70
C VAL A 31 -7.64 6.52 0.14
N LYS A 32 -8.89 6.76 0.52
CA LYS A 32 -9.60 8.00 0.18
C LYS A 32 -9.43 9.01 1.31
N ILE A 33 -8.98 10.22 0.97
CA ILE A 33 -8.83 11.35 1.90
C ILE A 33 -9.57 12.54 1.30
N GLY A 34 -10.72 12.88 1.87
CA GLY A 34 -11.65 13.85 1.29
C GLY A 34 -12.07 13.44 -0.12
N ASN A 35 -11.72 14.26 -1.12
CA ASN A 35 -12.06 14.04 -2.52
C ASN A 35 -10.93 13.38 -3.33
N VAL A 36 -9.81 13.04 -2.70
CA VAL A 36 -8.64 12.43 -3.38
C VAL A 36 -8.55 10.95 -3.03
N MET A 37 -8.31 10.10 -4.02
CA MET A 37 -7.98 8.70 -3.84
C MET A 37 -6.48 8.50 -4.10
N TYR A 38 -5.75 8.11 -3.05
CA TYR A 38 -4.34 7.77 -3.14
C TYR A 38 -4.22 6.28 -3.44
N ILE A 39 -3.46 5.93 -4.46
CA ILE A 39 -3.31 4.56 -4.95
C ILE A 39 -1.82 4.24 -5.00
N LYS A 40 -1.43 3.04 -4.57
CA LYS A 40 -0.07 2.53 -4.73
C LYS A 40 0.35 2.61 -6.22
N PRO A 41 1.50 3.23 -6.55
CA PRO A 41 1.94 3.35 -7.93
C PRO A 41 2.38 2.00 -8.52
N SER A 42 2.31 1.88 -9.85
CA SER A 42 2.83 0.73 -10.58
C SER A 42 4.34 0.57 -10.37
N GLY A 43 4.82 -0.68 -10.37
CA GLY A 43 6.25 -1.00 -10.24
C GLY A 43 6.83 -0.89 -8.82
N ALA A 44 6.09 -0.37 -7.84
CA ALA A 44 6.47 -0.42 -6.43
C ALA A 44 6.00 -1.74 -5.79
N ALA A 45 6.76 -2.32 -4.85
CA ALA A 45 6.30 -3.49 -4.09
C ALA A 45 5.48 -3.06 -2.86
N LEU A 46 4.40 -3.78 -2.54
CA LEU A 46 3.61 -3.49 -1.32
C LEU A 46 4.44 -3.68 -0.04
N ALA A 47 5.32 -4.69 -0.01
CA ALA A 47 6.18 -5.04 1.13
C ALA A 47 7.11 -3.91 1.59
N THR A 48 7.44 -2.98 0.72
CA THR A 48 8.47 -1.94 0.96
C THR A 48 7.95 -0.52 0.79
N ILE A 49 6.67 -0.33 0.46
CA ILE A 49 6.14 1.00 0.17
C ILE A 49 6.18 1.91 1.40
N GLN A 50 6.51 3.17 1.16
CA GLN A 50 6.53 4.26 2.14
C GLN A 50 5.69 5.44 1.62
N PRO A 51 5.14 6.29 2.50
CA PRO A 51 4.38 7.45 2.08
C PRO A 51 5.24 8.58 1.49
#